data_AF-A0A523YRZ6-F1
#
_entry.id   AF-A0A523YRZ6-F1
#
_cell.length_a   1.000
_cell.length_b   1.000
_cell.length_c   1.000
_cell.angle_alpha   90.00
_cell.angle_beta   90.00
_cell.angle_gamma   90.00
#
_symmetry.space_group_name_H-M   'P 1'
#
loop_
_entity.id
_entity.type
_entity.pdbx_description
1 polymer ?
#
loop_
_entity_poly.entity_id
_entity_poly.type
_entity_poly.pdbx_seq_one_letter_code
_entity_poly.pdbx_strand_id
1 'polypeptide(L)'
;MGRYLSLWEIDESKIPVDPKERGGGWSLLMAMVKENLEKGVTKDWGAFVGETSGYSILEGTEVEVGSYLQKFVPFVSFKLFPIASVSQVEEVIKSLSG
;
A
#
# COMPACT_ATOMS: atom_id res chain seq x y z
N MET A 1 14.34 3.31 -8.83
CA MET A 1 13.23 2.46 -8.32
C MET A 1 11.96 3.30 -8.35
N GLY A 2 10.81 2.70 -8.62
CA GLY A 2 9.54 3.42 -8.60
C GLY A 2 9.12 3.70 -7.16
N ARG A 3 8.43 4.83 -6.96
CA ARG A 3 7.77 5.17 -5.71
C ARG A 3 6.27 5.22 -5.97
N TYR A 4 5.47 4.65 -5.09
CA TYR A 4 4.04 4.49 -5.32
C TYR A 4 3.25 4.88 -4.07
N LEU A 5 2.12 5.55 -4.29
CA LEU A 5 1.04 5.64 -3.30
C LEU A 5 0.12 4.44 -3.53
N SER A 6 -0.08 3.65 -2.50
CA SER A 6 -1.11 2.61 -2.46
C SER A 6 -2.20 3.04 -1.49
N LEU A 7 -3.42 3.23 -1.98
CA LEU A 7 -4.60 3.31 -1.12
C LEU A 7 -5.15 1.91 -0.97
N TRP A 8 -5.30 1.46 0.27
CA TRP A 8 -5.76 0.12 0.60
C TRP A 8 -7.11 0.17 1.32
N GLU A 9 -7.92 -0.86 1.11
CA GLU A 9 -9.25 -0.99 1.71
C GLU A 9 -9.55 -2.47 1.95
N ILE A 10 -9.94 -2.82 3.18
CA ILE A 10 -10.38 -4.18 3.51
C ILE A 10 -11.72 -4.45 2.85
N ASP A 11 -11.88 -5.65 2.31
CA ASP A 11 -13.19 -6.11 1.86
C ASP A 11 -14.10 -6.37 3.08
N GLU A 12 -15.06 -5.46 3.29
CA GLU A 12 -16.00 -5.53 4.41
C GLU A 12 -16.85 -6.80 4.40
N SER A 13 -17.09 -7.41 3.23
CA SER A 13 -17.82 -8.67 3.13
C SER A 13 -17.07 -9.84 3.76
N LYS A 14 -15.77 -9.68 4.03
CA LYS A 14 -14.90 -10.69 4.64
C LYS A 14 -14.58 -10.41 6.10
N ILE A 15 -15.10 -9.32 6.68
CA ILE A 15 -14.84 -8.95 8.07
C ILE A 15 -15.71 -9.81 9.01
N PRO A 16 -15.12 -10.60 9.93
CA PRO A 16 -15.90 -11.37 10.89
C PRO A 16 -16.73 -10.47 11.81
N VAL A 17 -17.95 -10.92 12.12
CA VAL A 17 -18.82 -10.25 13.09
C VAL A 17 -18.33 -10.46 14.52
N ASP A 18 -17.70 -11.60 14.81
CA ASP A 18 -17.08 -11.86 16.11
C ASP A 18 -15.81 -11.00 16.29
N PRO A 19 -15.72 -10.21 17.38
CA PRO A 19 -14.57 -9.34 17.60
C PRO A 19 -13.23 -10.07 17.77
N LYS A 20 -13.22 -11.30 18.31
CA LYS A 20 -11.97 -12.06 18.49
C LYS A 20 -11.46 -12.59 17.17
N GLU A 21 -12.35 -13.14 16.34
CA GLU A 21 -12.00 -13.57 14.97
C GLU A 21 -11.52 -12.39 14.14
N ARG A 22 -12.21 -11.25 14.21
CA ARG A 22 -11.80 -10.01 13.54
C ARG A 22 -10.41 -9.56 13.98
N GLY A 23 -10.15 -9.52 15.29
CA GLY A 23 -8.84 -9.17 15.84
C GLY A 23 -7.72 -10.13 15.39
N GLY A 24 -8.01 -11.42 15.27
CA GLY A 24 -7.09 -12.43 14.75
C GLY A 24 -6.72 -12.20 13.29
N GLY A 25 -7.73 -12.02 12.42
CA GLY A 25 -7.50 -11.70 11.00
C GLY A 25 -6.70 -10.40 10.84
N TRP A 26 -7.00 -9.39 11.64
CA TRP A 26 -6.29 -8.12 11.58
C TRP A 26 -4.84 -8.20 12.05
N SER A 27 -4.57 -9.02 13.07
CA SER A 27 -3.22 -9.30 13.54
C SER A 27 -2.35 -9.97 12.47
N LEU A 28 -2.91 -10.89 11.67
CA LEU A 28 -2.21 -11.54 10.57
C LEU A 28 -1.84 -10.54 9.47
N LEU A 29 -2.78 -9.70 9.05
CA LEU A 29 -2.52 -8.68 8.03
C LEU A 29 -1.48 -7.66 8.51
N MET A 30 -1.52 -7.27 9.78
CA MET A 30 -0.51 -6.39 10.39
C MET A 30 0.88 -7.02 10.49
N ALA A 31 0.98 -8.35 10.67
CA ALA A 31 2.28 -9.03 10.65
C ALA A 31 2.96 -8.90 9.27
N MET A 32 2.18 -9.01 8.20
CA MET A 32 2.67 -8.86 6.83
C MET A 32 3.09 -7.42 6.50
N VAL A 33 2.36 -6.43 7.00
CA VAL A 33 2.73 -5.00 6.90
C VAL A 33 4.08 -4.76 7.59
N LYS A 34 4.25 -5.25 8.82
CA LYS A 34 5.50 -5.10 9.60
C LYS A 34 6.69 -5.75 8.89
N GLU A 35 6.52 -6.96 8.38
CA GLU A 35 7.57 -7.65 7.60
C GLU A 35 8.05 -6.80 6.41
N ASN A 36 7.13 -6.08 5.73
CA ASN A 36 7.49 -5.28 4.56
C ASN A 36 8.02 -3.89 4.89
N LEU A 37 7.68 -3.35 6.06
CA LEU A 37 8.36 -2.19 6.64
C LEU A 37 9.82 -2.54 6.94
N GLU A 38 10.08 -3.69 7.56
CA GLU A 38 11.44 -4.16 7.88
C GLU A 38 12.28 -4.41 6.62
N LYS A 39 11.67 -5.00 5.58
CA LYS A 39 12.32 -5.19 4.25
C LYS A 39 12.54 -3.88 3.49
N GLY A 40 11.93 -2.78 3.94
CA GLY A 40 12.08 -1.46 3.33
C GLY A 40 11.32 -1.28 2.01
N VAL A 41 10.42 -2.21 1.63
CA VAL A 41 9.52 -2.01 0.48
C VAL A 41 8.43 -1.00 0.85
N THR A 42 7.87 -1.12 2.06
CA THR A 42 6.97 -0.10 2.61
C THR A 42 7.81 0.97 3.31
N LYS A 43 7.68 2.23 2.90
CA LYS A 43 8.38 3.38 3.48
C LYS A 43 7.53 4.11 4.50
N ASP A 44 6.23 4.11 4.30
CA ASP A 44 5.25 4.67 5.23
C ASP A 44 3.94 3.88 5.10
N TRP A 45 3.20 3.79 6.20
CA TRP A 45 1.92 3.09 6.26
C TRP A 45 1.02 3.77 7.29
N GLY A 46 -0.23 4.01 6.93
CA GLY A 46 -1.21 4.59 7.83
C GLY A 46 -2.61 4.07 7.57
N ALA A 47 -3.39 3.95 8.64
CA ALA A 47 -4.83 3.68 8.59
C ALA A 47 -5.62 4.96 8.82
N PHE A 48 -6.73 5.13 8.12
CA PHE A 48 -7.67 6.21 8.38
C PHE A 48 -8.52 5.86 9.61
N VAL A 49 -8.49 6.72 10.62
CA VAL A 49 -9.11 6.41 11.93
C VAL A 49 -10.62 6.30 11.79
N GLY A 50 -11.18 5.17 12.21
CA GLY A 50 -12.61 4.88 12.12
C GLY A 50 -13.03 4.21 10.81
N GLU A 51 -12.09 4.00 9.88
CA GLU A 51 -12.33 3.32 8.61
C GLU A 51 -11.63 1.95 8.55
N THR A 52 -11.97 1.18 7.52
CA THR A 52 -11.36 -0.11 7.14
C THR A 52 -10.33 0.07 6.01
N SER A 53 -9.78 1.28 5.89
CA SER A 53 -8.98 1.75 4.77
C SER A 53 -7.76 2.56 5.24
N GLY A 54 -6.86 2.87 4.30
CA GLY A 54 -5.72 3.73 4.56
C GLY A 54 -4.79 3.88 3.38
N TYR A 55 -3.53 4.21 3.66
CA TYR A 55 -2.51 4.40 2.65
C TYR A 55 -1.20 3.65 2.97
N SER A 56 -0.38 3.51 1.95
CA SER A 56 1.01 3.06 2.06
C SER A 56 1.86 3.77 1.00
N ILE A 57 3.08 4.12 1.36
CA ILE A 57 4.10 4.55 0.42
C ILE A 57 5.03 3.36 0.17
N LEU A 58 5.09 2.92 -1.08
CA LEU A 58 5.88 1.76 -1.49
C LEU A 58 7.02 2.18 -2.40
N GLU A 59 8.17 1.52 -2.27
CA GLU A 59 9.30 1.68 -3.17
C GLU A 59 9.81 0.34 -3.67
N GLY A 60 9.99 0.23 -4.97
CA GLY A 60 10.36 -1.03 -5.61
C GLY A 60 10.23 -0.99 -7.12
N THR A 61 10.55 -2.10 -7.76
CA THR A 61 10.10 -2.42 -9.11
C THR A 61 8.60 -2.74 -9.10
N GLU A 62 7.93 -2.65 -10.25
CA GLU A 62 6.51 -3.00 -10.39
C GLU A 62 6.24 -4.46 -9.98
N VAL A 63 7.19 -5.36 -10.25
CA VAL A 63 7.10 -6.79 -9.90
C VAL A 63 7.19 -7.00 -8.38
N GLU A 64 8.13 -6.33 -7.70
CA GLU A 64 8.27 -6.42 -6.24
C GLU A 64 7.03 -5.87 -5.54
N VAL A 65 6.56 -4.70 -5.96
CA VAL A 65 5.35 -4.06 -5.41
C VAL A 65 4.12 -4.93 -5.68
N GLY A 66 3.93 -5.40 -6.91
CA GLY A 66 2.82 -6.27 -7.27
C GLY A 66 2.81 -7.59 -6.47
N SER A 67 3.97 -8.23 -6.35
CA SER A 67 4.11 -9.48 -5.58
C SER A 67 3.81 -9.28 -4.09
N TYR A 68 4.16 -8.12 -3.53
CA TYR A 68 3.82 -7.77 -2.16
C TYR A 68 2.31 -7.59 -1.98
N LEU A 69 1.67 -6.77 -2.82
CA LEU A 69 0.23 -6.48 -2.71
C LEU A 69 -0.64 -7.73 -2.88
N GLN A 70 -0.24 -8.66 -3.75
CA GLN A 70 -0.98 -9.92 -3.96
C GLN A 70 -1.08 -10.78 -2.71
N LYS A 71 -0.17 -10.64 -1.74
CA LYS A 71 -0.25 -11.42 -0.49
C LYS A 71 -1.50 -11.10 0.34
N PHE A 72 -2.06 -9.91 0.20
CA PHE A 72 -3.25 -9.49 0.96
C PHE A 72 -4.57 -9.84 0.26
N VAL A 73 -4.52 -10.28 -1.00
CA VAL A 73 -5.71 -10.74 -1.74
C VAL A 73 -6.14 -12.10 -1.16
N PRO A 74 -7.43 -12.33 -0.89
CA PRO A 74 -8.59 -11.52 -1.31
C PRO A 74 -9.10 -10.53 -0.26
N PHE A 75 -8.40 -10.33 0.85
CA PHE A 75 -8.89 -9.55 2.00
C PHE A 75 -8.76 -8.05 1.83
N VAL A 76 -7.79 -7.58 1.02
CA VAL A 76 -7.53 -6.17 0.81
C VAL A 76 -7.50 -5.86 -0.68
N SER A 77 -8.15 -4.76 -1.06
CA SER A 77 -8.11 -4.19 -2.39
C SER A 77 -7.22 -2.94 -2.41
N PHE A 78 -6.65 -2.62 -3.57
CA PHE A 78 -5.65 -1.55 -3.69
C PHE A 78 -5.91 -0.67 -4.91
N LYS A 79 -5.69 0.64 -4.74
CA LYS A 79 -5.48 1.60 -5.83
C LYS A 79 -4.04 2.08 -5.78
N LEU A 80 -3.28 1.85 -6.85
CA LEU A 80 -1.86 2.15 -6.91
C LEU A 80 -1.59 3.31 -7.87
N PHE A 81 -0.83 4.30 -7.41
CA PHE A 81 -0.45 5.48 -8.18
C PHE A 81 1.07 5.63 -8.18
N PRO A 82 1.74 5.64 -9.34
CA PRO A 82 3.15 6.00 -9.40
C PRO A 82 3.33 7.47 -9.02
N ILE A 83 4.39 7.77 -8.26
CA ILE A 83 4.73 9.10 -7.78
C ILE A 83 5.97 9.58 -8.54
N ALA A 84 5.86 10.74 -9.18
CA ALA A 84 7.01 11.43 -9.75
C ALA A 84 7.72 12.25 -8.67
N SER A 85 9.06 12.23 -8.66
CA SER A 85 9.87 13.15 -7.87
C SER A 85 9.84 14.56 -8.46
N VAL A 86 10.28 15.56 -7.67
CA VAL A 86 10.46 16.94 -8.16
C VAL A 86 11.35 16.97 -9.40
N SER A 87 12.49 16.25 -9.40
CA SER A 87 13.41 16.20 -10.54
C SER A 87 12.77 15.61 -11.80
N GLN A 88 11.93 14.58 -11.66
CA GLN A 88 11.20 14.01 -12.80
C GLN A 88 10.16 14.99 -13.35
N VAL A 89 9.47 15.73 -12.46
CA VAL A 89 8.54 16.78 -12.88
C VAL A 89 9.29 17.94 -13.56
N GLU A 90 10.48 18.32 -13.08
CA GLU A 90 11.34 19.31 -13.74
C GLU A 90 11.76 18.89 -15.15
N GLU A 91 12.09 17.61 -15.36
CA GLU A 91 12.39 17.07 -16.69
C GLU A 91 11.18 17.15 -17.63
N VAL A 92 9.98 16.83 -17.13
CA VAL A 92 8.73 17.01 -17.88
C VAL A 92 8.56 18.48 -18.27
N ILE A 93 8.76 19.41 -17.33
CA ILE A 93 8.64 20.85 -17.61
C ILE A 93 9.65 21.30 -18.66
N LYS A 94 10.93 20.87 -18.56
CA LYS A 94 11.97 21.20 -19.56
C LYS A 94 11.60 20.72 -20.96
N SER A 95 10.95 19.57 -21.08
CA SER A 95 10.49 19.04 -22.37
C SER A 95 9.43 19.92 -23.04
N LEU A 96 8.73 20.75 -22.28
CA LEU A 96 7.72 21.69 -22.81
C LEU A 96 8.35 22.98 -23.34
N SER A 97 9.52 23.36 -22.85
CA SER A 97 10.15 24.65 -23.16
C SER A 97 11.10 24.64 -24.36
N GLY A 98 11.40 23.47 -24.94
CA GLY A 98 12.37 23.32 -26.04
C GLY A 98 13.82 23.29 -25.56
#